data_AF-A0A3L6Q8T9-F1
#
_entry.id   AF-A0A3L6Q8T9-F1
#
_cell.length_a   1.000
_cell.length_b   1.000
_cell.length_c   1.000
_cell.angle_alpha   90.00
_cell.angle_beta   90.00
_cell.angle_gamma   90.00
#
_symmetry.space_group_name_H-M   'P 1'
#
loop_
_entity.id
_entity.type
_entity.pdbx_description
1 polymer ?
#
loop_
_entity_poly.entity_id
_entity_poly.type
_entity_poly.pdbx_seq_one_letter_code
_entity_poly.pdbx_strand_id
1 'polypeptide(L)'
;MEGRRRSPCHGRRRWRAAETALMSRKVRELRRLVPGGTAVPADRLLLRTADYIVRLRARIELLRALSELAAVTTNHACCHVDASRL
;
A
#
# COMPACT_ATOMS: atom_id res chain seq x y z
N MET A 1 18.33 -52.99 -1.98
CA MET A 1 18.37 -51.51 -1.89
C MET A 1 17.46 -50.94 -2.97
N GLU A 2 16.17 -50.80 -2.70
CA GLU A 2 15.21 -50.28 -3.68
C GLU A 2 15.15 -48.76 -3.60
N GLY A 3 15.81 -48.11 -4.56
CA GLY A 3 15.67 -46.69 -4.82
C GLY A 3 14.25 -46.39 -5.29
N ARG A 4 13.41 -45.90 -4.36
CA ARG A 4 12.09 -45.32 -4.69
C ARG A 4 12.29 -44.19 -5.70
N ARG A 5 12.04 -44.48 -6.97
CA ARG A 5 12.02 -43.52 -8.07
C ARG A 5 10.98 -42.45 -7.75
N ARG A 6 11.43 -41.29 -7.28
CA ARG A 6 10.56 -40.13 -7.04
C ARG A 6 9.95 -39.73 -8.38
N SER A 7 8.63 -39.91 -8.52
CA SER A 7 7.93 -39.57 -9.76
C SER A 7 8.03 -38.05 -10.01
N PRO A 8 8.48 -37.60 -11.20
CA PRO A 8 8.67 -36.18 -11.53
C PRO A 8 7.41 -35.32 -11.37
N CYS A 9 6.23 -35.95 -11.38
CA CYS A 9 4.95 -35.27 -11.23
C CYS A 9 4.69 -34.74 -9.80
N HIS A 10 5.38 -35.25 -8.78
CA HIS A 10 5.23 -34.74 -7.41
C HIS A 10 5.92 -33.39 -7.19
N GLY A 11 7.02 -33.12 -7.89
CA GLY A 11 7.70 -31.83 -7.83
C GLY A 11 6.84 -30.70 -8.39
N ARG A 12 6.22 -30.92 -9.56
CA ARG A 12 5.35 -29.92 -10.19
C ARG A 12 4.09 -29.62 -9.38
N ARG A 13 3.45 -30.63 -8.77
CA ARG A 13 2.27 -30.41 -7.92
C ARG A 13 2.63 -29.65 -6.64
N ARG A 14 3.76 -30.01 -6.00
CA ARG A 14 4.26 -29.32 -4.80
C ARG A 14 4.58 -27.85 -5.09
N TRP A 15 5.17 -27.57 -6.25
CA TRP A 15 5.52 -26.20 -6.64
C TRP A 15 4.27 -25.34 -6.87
N ARG A 16 3.28 -25.85 -7.61
CA ARG A 16 1.99 -25.16 -7.78
C ARG A 16 1.28 -24.92 -6.44
N ALA A 17 1.29 -25.90 -5.54
CA ALA A 17 0.70 -25.72 -4.22
C ALA A 17 1.40 -24.62 -3.40
N ALA A 18 2.73 -24.53 -3.48
CA ALA A 18 3.50 -23.48 -2.83
C ALA A 18 3.19 -22.09 -3.43
N GLU A 19 3.07 -22.00 -4.75
CA GLU A 19 2.71 -20.76 -5.45
C GLU A 19 1.31 -20.27 -5.05
N THR A 20 0.32 -21.16 -5.03
CA THR A 20 -1.04 -20.83 -4.59
C THR A 20 -1.08 -20.38 -3.13
N ALA A 21 -0.29 -21.02 -2.25
CA ALA A 21 -0.18 -20.63 -0.85
C ALA A 21 0.46 -19.23 -0.70
N LEU A 22 1.49 -18.93 -1.50
CA LEU A 22 2.11 -17.61 -1.54
C LEU A 22 1.12 -16.54 -2.01
N MET A 23 0.37 -16.80 -3.09
CA MET A 23 -0.65 -15.87 -3.59
C MET A 23 -1.76 -15.64 -2.55
N SER A 24 -2.20 -16.70 -1.87
CA SER A 24 -3.20 -16.60 -0.81
C SER A 24 -2.73 -15.72 0.35
N ARG A 25 -1.43 -15.76 0.70
CA ARG A 25 -0.84 -14.85 1.69
C ARG A 25 -0.82 -13.41 1.19
N LYS A 26 -0.38 -13.17 -0.04
CA LYS A 26 -0.36 -11.82 -0.64
C LYS A 26 -1.75 -11.19 -0.69
N VAL A 27 -2.77 -11.93 -1.12
CA VAL A 27 -4.16 -11.47 -1.16
C VAL A 27 -4.66 -11.15 0.25
N ARG A 28 -4.33 -11.98 1.26
CA ARG A 28 -4.71 -11.74 2.65
C ARG A 28 -4.09 -10.46 3.19
N GLU A 29 -2.81 -10.21 2.95
CA GLU A 29 -2.15 -8.97 3.37
C GLU A 29 -2.74 -7.76 2.65
N LEU A 30 -2.99 -7.86 1.35
CA LEU A 30 -3.59 -6.76 0.59
C LEU A 30 -4.99 -6.39 1.13
N ARG A 31 -5.79 -7.38 1.52
CA ARG A 31 -7.11 -7.15 2.15
C ARG A 31 -7.03 -6.41 3.48
N ARG A 32 -5.94 -6.57 4.24
CA ARG A 32 -5.71 -5.86 5.51
C ARG A 32 -5.30 -4.40 5.28
N LEU A 33 -4.54 -4.14 4.23
CA LEU A 33 -4.04 -2.79 3.92
C LEU A 33 -5.09 -1.89 3.25
N VAL A 34 -5.99 -2.48 2.46
CA VAL A 34 -6.99 -1.72 1.70
C VAL A 34 -8.26 -1.53 2.53
N PRO A 35 -8.73 -0.28 2.74
CA PRO A 35 -9.98 -0.02 3.45
C PRO A 35 -11.19 -0.73 2.81
N GLY A 36 -11.85 -1.58 3.60
CA GLY A 36 -12.94 -2.44 3.15
C GLY A 36 -12.51 -3.62 2.26
N GLY A 37 -11.22 -3.94 2.20
CA GLY A 37 -10.67 -5.00 1.35
C GLY A 37 -11.15 -6.41 1.72
N THR A 38 -11.49 -6.65 2.99
CA THR A 38 -12.05 -7.94 3.46
C THR A 38 -13.42 -8.25 2.87
N ALA A 39 -14.22 -7.22 2.55
CA ALA A 39 -15.55 -7.34 1.95
C ALA A 39 -15.53 -7.42 0.41
N VAL A 40 -14.35 -7.27 -0.21
CA VAL A 40 -14.21 -7.20 -1.68
C VAL A 40 -13.79 -8.56 -2.23
N PRO A 41 -14.49 -9.07 -3.26
CA PRO A 41 -14.09 -10.32 -3.90
C PRO A 41 -12.75 -10.15 -4.63
N ALA A 42 -12.00 -11.25 -4.76
CA ALA A 42 -10.58 -11.20 -5.12
C ALA A 42 -10.32 -10.60 -6.52
N ASP A 43 -11.25 -10.81 -7.44
CA ASP A 43 -11.30 -10.27 -8.79
C ASP A 43 -11.32 -8.72 -8.82
N ARG A 44 -11.94 -8.09 -7.82
CA ARG A 44 -12.06 -6.62 -7.73
C ARG A 44 -11.08 -5.98 -6.75
N LEU A 45 -10.32 -6.77 -5.99
CA LEU A 45 -9.43 -6.26 -4.96
C LEU A 45 -8.34 -5.34 -5.53
N LEU A 46 -7.78 -5.68 -6.71
CA LEU A 46 -6.75 -4.88 -7.36
C LEU A 46 -7.29 -3.52 -7.83
N LEU A 47 -8.49 -3.47 -8.39
CA LEU A 47 -9.12 -2.22 -8.81
C LEU A 47 -9.33 -1.28 -7.61
N ARG A 48 -9.89 -1.80 -6.51
CA ARG A 48 -10.07 -1.02 -5.28
C ARG A 48 -8.73 -0.58 -4.67
N THR A 49 -7.69 -1.39 -4.82
CA THR A 49 -6.32 -1.02 -4.41
C THR A 49 -5.81 0.16 -5.24
N ALA A 50 -5.99 0.14 -6.56
CA ALA A 50 -5.61 1.24 -7.43
C ALA A 50 -6.30 2.54 -7.02
N ASP A 51 -7.62 2.50 -6.81
CA ASP A 51 -8.38 3.66 -6.33
C ASP A 51 -7.86 4.19 -4.99
N TYR A 52 -7.48 3.28 -4.08
CA TYR A 52 -6.96 3.68 -2.78
C TYR A 52 -5.58 4.33 -2.88
N ILE A 53 -4.69 3.81 -3.73
CA ILE A 53 -3.37 4.41 -3.99
C ILE A 53 -3.54 5.84 -4.53
N VAL A 54 -4.45 6.05 -5.49
CA VAL A 54 -4.73 7.39 -6.04
C VAL A 54 -5.21 8.34 -4.94
N ARG A 55 -6.16 7.93 -4.10
CA ARG A 55 -6.63 8.75 -2.97
C ARG A 55 -5.54 9.09 -1.98
N LEU A 56 -4.66 8.13 -1.65
CA LEU A 56 -3.54 8.38 -0.74
C LEU A 56 -2.55 9.39 -1.33
N ARG A 57 -2.22 9.29 -2.61
CA ARG A 57 -1.35 10.25 -3.29
C ARG A 57 -1.91 11.66 -3.23
N ALA A 58 -3.18 11.83 -3.61
CA ALA A 58 -3.86 13.12 -3.54
C ALA A 58 -3.87 13.70 -2.10
N ARG A 59 -4.08 12.85 -1.08
CA ARG A 59 -4.03 13.30 0.32
C ARG A 59 -2.64 13.75 0.74
N ILE A 60 -1.59 13.06 0.30
CA ILE A 60 -0.20 13.47 0.59
C ILE A 60 0.13 14.79 -0.10
N GLU A 61 -0.25 14.94 -1.37
CA GLU A 61 -0.05 16.19 -2.13
C GLU A 61 -0.75 17.37 -1.45
N LEU A 62 -2.00 17.19 -1.05
CA LEU A 62 -2.74 18.21 -0.29
C LEU A 62 -2.02 18.57 1.03
N LEU A 63 -1.63 17.56 1.81
CA LEU A 63 -0.96 17.80 3.09
C LEU A 63 0.40 18.51 2.92
N ARG A 64 1.13 18.21 1.84
CA ARG A 64 2.38 18.91 1.49
C ARG A 64 2.11 20.38 1.15
N ALA A 65 1.13 20.65 0.29
CA ALA A 65 0.75 22.02 -0.06
C ALA A 65 0.30 22.83 1.17
N LEU A 66 -0.46 22.21 2.08
CA LEU A 66 -0.85 22.85 3.34
C LEU A 66 0.35 23.09 4.27
N SER A 67 1.30 22.16 4.32
CA SER A 67 2.53 22.33 5.10
C SER A 67 3.41 23.45 4.56
N GLU A 68 3.51 23.57 3.23
CA GLU A 68 4.22 24.67 2.57
C GLU A 68 3.55 26.00 2.84
N LEU A 69 2.22 26.07 2.74
CA LEU A 69 1.46 27.26 3.09
C LEU A 69 1.66 27.66 4.56
N ALA A 70 1.60 26.69 5.47
CA ALA A 70 1.84 26.93 6.90
C ALA A 70 3.25 27.46 7.15
N ALA A 71 4.27 26.90 6.47
CA ALA A 71 5.64 27.40 6.59
C ALA A 71 5.77 28.85 6.09
N VAL A 72 5.13 29.19 4.98
CA VAL A 72 5.13 30.54 4.42
C VAL A 72 4.45 31.55 5.36
N THR A 73 3.28 31.21 5.92
CA THR A 73 2.56 32.11 6.83
C THR A 73 3.30 32.28 8.16
N THR A 74 4.01 31.26 8.66
CA THR A 74 4.90 31.42 9.83
C THR A 74 6.10 32.32 9.53
N ASN A 75 6.64 32.28 8.30
CA ASN A 75 7.72 33.18 7.89
C ASN A 75 7.24 34.65 7.82
N HIS A 76 6.01 34.88 7.35
CA HIS A 76 5.41 36.23 7.35
C HIS A 76 4.94 36.70 8.74
N ALA A 77 4.55 35.78 9.63
CA ALA A 77 4.25 36.11 11.02
C ALA A 77 5.48 36.66 11.75
N CYS A 78 6.70 36.24 11.37
CA CYS A 78 7.94 36.83 11.84
C CYS A 78 8.07 38.32 11.43
N CYS A 79 7.68 38.65 10.19
CA CYS A 79 7.75 40.03 9.68
C CYS A 79 6.73 40.99 10.34
N HIS A 80 5.60 40.49 10.86
CA HIS A 80 4.62 41.34 11.57
C HIS A 80 5.07 41.68 13.00
N VAL A 81 5.84 40.79 13.65
CA VAL A 81 6.36 41.04 15.02
C VAL A 81 7.48 42.08 14.99
N ASP A 82 8.28 42.14 13.92
CA ASP A 82 9.34 43.14 13.76
C ASP A 82 8.81 44.54 13.39
N ALA A 83 7.69 44.63 12.66
CA ALA A 83 7.07 45.92 12.31
C ALA A 83 6.39 46.64 13.49
N SER A 84 6.18 45.95 14.62
CA SER A 84 5.57 46.52 15.85
C SER A 84 6.62 46.90 16.91
N ARG A 85 7.92 46.87 16.56
CA ARG A 85 9.06 47.20 17.45
C ARG A 85 9.85 48.45 17.03
N LEU A 86 9.32 49.24 16.10
CA LEU A 86 9.80 50.59 15.75
C LEU A 86 8.70 51.61 16.09
#